data_AF-G9NTK7-F1
#
_entry.id   AF-G9NTK7-F1
#
_cell.length_a   1.000
_cell.length_b   1.000
_cell.length_c   1.000
_cell.angle_alpha   90.00
_cell.angle_beta   90.00
_cell.angle_gamma   90.00
#
_symmetry.space_group_name_H-M   'P 1'
#
loop_
_entity.id
_entity.type
_entity.pdbx_description
1 polymer ?
#
loop_
_entity_poly.entity_id
_entity_poly.type
_entity_poly.pdbx_seq_one_letter_code
_entity_poly.pdbx_strand_id
1 'polypeptide(L)'
;MRLVNAKTFAIEEFPDFCVPPYAILSHTWGSDSEELSFRDVEARNIEKPGIGAIKFRGCCQQAIKDGIGYAWIDTCCIDKTNFVELSEAINSMFRWYRQAAICYAFLSDVPSNENPQEKDSKFQKSRWFQRGWTLQELVAPKILRFYGTITSSGTCSAQDTANGNAIRDWRLLGTKGNMSTTIESITGIPREYLLGIAQLHTASVAQRMSWAAHRETKRKEDLAYCLLGIFDITMPMIYGEGRDQAFFRLQEQIMKVIKDDSILAWGITKSQSVNEIQSANSTGRAVAGRVMAKTPLEFANSGHIIRREQSLQYTRAVDISGGSVRAHLPLHITPTGQMFGLLSCGPENDAQQNVSSDSHASKYDQDQSTQQWN
;
A
#
# COMPACT_ATOMS: atom_id res chain seq x y z
N MET A 1 21.76 -6.46 -1.72
CA MET A 1 21.18 -5.18 -1.27
C MET A 1 22.30 -4.14 -1.07
N ARG A 2 22.13 -2.90 -1.56
CA ARG A 2 23.06 -1.80 -1.27
C ARG A 2 22.58 -0.95 -0.11
N LEU A 3 23.51 -0.49 0.73
CA LEU A 3 23.25 0.38 1.88
C LEU A 3 24.22 1.57 1.86
N VAL A 4 23.78 2.69 2.39
CA VAL A 4 24.63 3.86 2.66
C VAL A 4 25.24 3.69 4.04
N ASN A 5 26.57 3.74 4.13
CA ASN A 5 27.26 3.87 5.40
C ASN A 5 26.95 5.26 5.99
N ALA A 6 26.27 5.28 7.14
CA ALA A 6 25.74 6.52 7.70
C ALA A 6 26.83 7.52 8.12
N LYS A 7 28.07 7.06 8.34
CA LYS A 7 29.21 7.91 8.74
C LYS A 7 29.99 8.43 7.55
N THR A 8 30.24 7.59 6.56
CA THR A 8 31.11 7.93 5.41
C THR A 8 30.32 8.37 4.17
N PHE A 9 29.01 8.12 4.16
CA PHE A 9 28.10 8.29 3.03
C PHE A 9 28.44 7.43 1.80
N ALA A 10 29.35 6.47 1.94
CA ALA A 10 29.67 5.52 0.87
C ALA A 10 28.54 4.50 0.70
N ILE A 11 28.31 4.06 -0.54
CA ILE A 11 27.43 2.93 -0.82
C ILE A 11 28.24 1.64 -0.72
N GLU A 12 27.73 0.70 0.06
CA GLU A 12 28.30 -0.63 0.29
C GLU A 12 27.27 -1.69 -0.11
N GLU A 13 27.73 -2.76 -0.74
CA GLU A 13 26.87 -3.85 -1.20
C GLU A 13 26.99 -5.07 -0.28
N PHE A 14 25.84 -5.63 0.09
CA PHE A 14 25.72 -6.77 0.98
C PHE A 14 24.91 -7.88 0.32
N PRO A 15 25.35 -9.15 0.40
CA PRO A 15 24.53 -10.28 0.00
C PRO A 15 23.36 -10.46 0.98
N ASP A 16 22.25 -11.02 0.51
CA ASP A 16 20.99 -11.15 1.27
C ASP A 16 21.14 -11.86 2.63
N PHE A 17 22.13 -12.74 2.79
CA PHE A 17 22.38 -13.50 4.03
C PHE A 17 23.34 -12.80 5.01
N CYS A 18 23.93 -11.65 4.64
CA CYS A 18 24.84 -10.88 5.50
C CYS A 18 24.53 -9.37 5.48
N VAL A 19 23.24 -9.01 5.45
CA VAL A 19 22.82 -7.61 5.55
C VAL A 19 22.93 -7.14 7.01
N PRO A 20 23.72 -6.10 7.33
CA PRO A 20 23.82 -5.57 8.70
C PRO A 20 22.51 -4.86 9.10
N PRO A 21 22.25 -4.59 10.40
CA PRO A 21 21.13 -3.75 10.80
C PRO A 21 21.19 -2.37 10.11
N TYR A 22 20.07 -1.96 9.52
CA TYR A 22 19.95 -0.69 8.81
C TYR A 22 18.67 0.05 9.19
N ALA A 23 18.74 1.38 9.11
CA ALA A 23 17.58 2.26 9.09
C ALA A 23 17.07 2.35 7.65
N ILE A 24 15.77 2.55 7.45
CA ILE A 24 15.19 2.72 6.13
C ILE A 24 14.44 4.04 6.04
N LEU A 25 14.63 4.77 4.95
CA LEU A 25 13.92 6.02 4.70
C LEU A 25 12.60 5.74 3.97
N SER A 26 11.53 6.33 4.47
CA SER A 26 10.26 6.47 3.79
C SER A 26 10.02 7.96 3.51
N HIS A 27 9.70 8.32 2.28
CA HIS A 27 9.54 9.73 1.90
C HIS A 27 8.71 9.90 0.63
N THR A 28 8.24 11.12 0.40
CA THR A 28 7.71 11.51 -0.91
C THR A 28 8.82 12.18 -1.72
N TRP A 29 8.97 11.81 -2.98
CA TRP A 29 9.98 12.42 -3.84
C TRP A 29 9.61 13.86 -4.17
N GLY A 30 10.63 14.74 -4.18
CA GLY A 30 10.56 16.06 -4.78
C GLY A 30 10.66 16.01 -6.31
N SER A 31 11.17 17.08 -6.91
CA SER A 31 11.55 17.03 -8.32
C SER A 31 12.75 16.09 -8.51
N ASP A 32 12.86 15.41 -9.66
CA ASP A 32 13.96 14.45 -9.90
C ASP A 32 15.34 15.12 -9.83
N SER A 33 15.41 16.45 -10.06
CA SER A 33 16.63 17.26 -9.93
C SER A 33 17.06 17.52 -8.48
N GLU A 34 16.14 17.42 -7.52
CA GLU A 34 16.40 17.70 -6.09
C GLU A 34 16.74 16.43 -5.30
N GLU A 35 16.44 15.24 -5.82
CA GLU A 35 16.75 13.97 -5.16
C GLU A 35 18.18 13.52 -5.46
N LEU A 36 18.82 12.87 -4.47
CA LEU A 36 20.11 12.22 -4.67
C LEU A 36 19.90 10.85 -5.32
N SER A 37 20.51 10.66 -6.50
CA SER A 37 20.55 9.39 -7.21
C SER A 37 21.70 8.51 -6.74
N PHE A 38 21.70 7.23 -7.17
CA PHE A 38 22.82 6.32 -6.96
C PHE A 38 24.15 6.93 -7.45
N ARG A 39 24.14 7.52 -8.65
CA ARG A 39 25.32 8.14 -9.28
C ARG A 39 25.82 9.37 -8.53
N ASP A 40 24.92 10.17 -7.98
CA ASP A 40 25.31 11.34 -7.19
C ASP A 40 26.10 10.93 -5.95
N VAL A 41 25.60 9.92 -5.22
CA VAL A 41 26.25 9.43 -4.00
C VAL A 41 27.57 8.70 -4.33
N GLU A 42 27.60 7.89 -5.39
CA GLU A 42 28.81 7.22 -5.88
C GLU A 42 29.91 8.22 -6.25
N ALA A 43 29.55 9.33 -6.90
CA ALA A 43 30.45 10.43 -7.23
C ALA A 43 30.76 11.37 -6.05
N ARG A 44 30.24 11.10 -4.85
CA ARG A 44 30.30 11.96 -3.65
C ARG A 44 29.74 13.37 -3.85
N ASN A 45 28.85 13.55 -4.82
CA ASN A 45 28.13 14.78 -5.09
C ASN A 45 26.82 14.84 -4.30
N ILE A 46 26.94 14.88 -2.97
CA ILE A 46 25.79 14.81 -2.05
C ILE A 46 25.22 16.20 -1.68
N GLU A 47 25.84 17.27 -2.16
CA GLU A 47 25.40 18.66 -1.92
C GLU A 47 24.58 19.17 -3.11
N LYS A 48 23.39 18.59 -3.30
CA LYS A 48 22.41 19.10 -4.27
C LYS A 48 21.47 20.12 -3.62
N PRO A 49 21.12 21.21 -4.32
CA PRO A 49 20.02 22.06 -3.90
C PRO A 49 18.72 21.26 -3.82
N GLY A 50 17.90 21.55 -2.80
CA GLY A 50 16.59 20.93 -2.61
C GLY A 50 16.54 19.95 -1.45
N ILE A 51 15.41 19.25 -1.36
CA ILE A 51 15.08 18.48 -0.16
C ILE A 51 15.80 17.12 -0.10
N GLY A 52 16.33 16.59 -1.21
CA GLY A 52 16.96 15.27 -1.24
C GLY A 52 18.21 15.17 -0.38
N ALA A 53 19.09 16.19 -0.41
CA ALA A 53 20.28 16.24 0.44
C ALA A 53 19.91 16.30 1.94
N ILE A 54 18.85 17.06 2.28
CA ILE A 54 18.32 17.17 3.64
C ILE A 54 17.81 15.81 4.13
N LYS A 55 17.06 15.09 3.29
CA LYS A 55 16.55 13.75 3.61
C LYS A 55 17.67 12.74 3.80
N PHE A 56 18.64 12.73 2.90
CA PHE A 56 19.77 11.82 2.94
C PHE A 56 20.62 12.01 4.21
N ARG A 57 21.02 13.25 4.48
CA ARG A 57 21.81 13.58 5.69
C ARG A 57 21.02 13.33 6.95
N GLY A 58 19.76 13.77 7.00
CA GLY A 58 18.92 13.58 8.17
C GLY A 58 18.69 12.10 8.49
N CYS A 59 18.45 11.27 7.47
CA CYS A 59 18.35 9.82 7.65
C CYS A 59 19.63 9.21 8.23
N CYS A 60 20.80 9.54 7.66
CA CYS A 60 22.09 9.01 8.14
C CYS A 60 22.41 9.51 9.57
N GLN A 61 22.20 10.80 9.85
CA GLN A 61 22.43 11.38 11.17
C GLN A 61 21.49 10.77 12.22
N GLN A 62 20.23 10.56 11.88
CA GLN A 62 19.27 9.92 12.77
C GLN A 62 19.62 8.45 13.00
N ALA A 63 20.05 7.72 11.97
CA ALA A 63 20.52 6.34 12.09
C ALA A 63 21.69 6.25 13.08
N ILE A 64 22.69 7.14 12.98
CA ILE A 64 23.81 7.20 13.93
C ILE A 64 23.33 7.44 15.36
N LYS A 65 22.38 8.37 15.56
CA LYS A 65 21.81 8.66 16.89
C LYS A 65 21.10 7.46 17.50
N ASP A 66 20.46 6.64 16.66
CA ASP A 66 19.80 5.40 17.07
C ASP A 66 20.77 4.20 17.12
N GLY A 67 22.09 4.42 16.96
CA GLY A 67 23.11 3.36 17.05
C GLY A 67 23.21 2.46 15.82
N ILE A 68 22.69 2.90 14.68
CA ILE A 68 22.62 2.14 13.43
C ILE A 68 23.64 2.69 12.43
N GLY A 69 24.52 1.82 11.93
CA GLY A 69 25.63 2.21 11.05
C GLY A 69 25.26 2.40 9.58
N TYR A 70 24.09 1.90 9.16
CA TYR A 70 23.69 1.85 7.75
C TYR A 70 22.28 2.42 7.54
N ALA A 71 22.07 3.03 6.39
CA ALA A 71 20.77 3.52 5.93
C ALA A 71 20.45 2.98 4.54
N TRP A 72 19.18 2.65 4.30
CA TRP A 72 18.66 2.37 2.96
C TRP A 72 17.74 3.50 2.52
N ILE A 73 17.97 4.01 1.31
CA ILE A 73 17.22 5.10 0.70
C ILE A 73 16.99 4.72 -0.77
N ASP A 74 15.74 4.55 -1.18
CA ASP A 74 15.35 4.06 -2.52
C ASP A 74 15.91 4.91 -3.68
N THR A 75 16.12 6.20 -3.47
CA THR A 75 16.65 7.10 -4.52
C THR A 75 18.11 6.85 -4.84
N CYS A 76 18.92 6.40 -3.88
CA CYS A 76 20.35 6.21 -4.07
C CYS A 76 20.89 4.80 -3.77
N CYS A 77 20.10 3.93 -3.13
CA CYS A 77 20.47 2.52 -2.93
C CYS A 77 20.04 1.62 -4.10
N ILE A 78 19.22 2.13 -5.04
CA ILE A 78 18.81 1.42 -6.26
C ILE A 78 19.37 2.17 -7.46
N ASP A 79 20.12 1.49 -8.32
CA ASP A 79 20.44 2.01 -9.65
C ASP A 79 19.22 1.84 -10.57
N LYS A 80 18.40 2.89 -10.63
CA LYS A 80 17.18 2.93 -11.44
C LYS A 80 17.46 2.87 -12.96
N THR A 81 18.72 2.98 -13.39
CA THR A 81 19.11 2.79 -14.80
C THR A 81 19.33 1.31 -15.16
N ASN A 82 19.50 0.45 -14.15
CA ASN A 82 19.59 -1.00 -14.31
C ASN A 82 18.20 -1.62 -14.10
N PHE A 83 17.52 -2.00 -15.18
CA PHE A 83 16.16 -2.55 -15.11
C PHE A 83 16.06 -3.89 -14.37
N VAL A 84 17.12 -4.71 -14.40
CA VAL A 84 17.15 -5.99 -13.68
C VAL A 84 17.15 -5.71 -12.19
N GLU A 85 18.05 -4.83 -11.75
CA GLU A 85 18.13 -4.40 -10.35
C GLU A 85 16.85 -3.71 -9.88
N LEU A 86 16.29 -2.81 -10.70
CA LEU A 86 15.04 -2.12 -10.38
C LEU A 86 13.88 -3.11 -10.18
N SER A 87 13.79 -4.13 -11.04
CA SER A 87 12.77 -5.17 -10.93
C SER A 87 12.96 -6.04 -9.67
N GLU A 88 14.20 -6.41 -9.36
CA GLU A 88 14.52 -7.14 -8.12
C GLU A 88 14.18 -6.31 -6.88
N ALA A 89 14.52 -5.02 -6.90
CA ALA A 89 14.27 -4.09 -5.82
C ALA A 89 12.77 -3.93 -5.56
N ILE A 90 11.96 -3.70 -6.60
CA ILE A 90 10.51 -3.57 -6.45
C ILE A 90 9.88 -4.81 -5.83
N ASN A 91 10.28 -6.02 -6.27
CA ASN A 91 9.79 -7.26 -5.67
C ASN A 91 10.31 -7.48 -4.24
N SER A 92 11.39 -6.81 -3.84
CA SER A 92 12.00 -6.96 -2.51
C SER A 92 11.65 -5.85 -1.50
N MET A 93 11.10 -4.71 -1.95
CA MET A 93 10.92 -3.51 -1.11
C MET A 93 10.16 -3.79 0.19
N PHE A 94 9.03 -4.50 0.13
CA PHE A 94 8.27 -4.82 1.33
C PHE A 94 9.10 -5.60 2.36
N ARG A 95 9.87 -6.59 1.90
CA ARG A 95 10.78 -7.38 2.74
C ARG A 95 11.85 -6.48 3.36
N TRP A 96 12.42 -5.55 2.59
CA TRP A 96 13.41 -4.60 3.09
C TRP A 96 12.82 -3.63 4.14
N TYR A 97 11.60 -3.13 3.96
CA TYR A 97 10.93 -2.32 4.99
C TYR A 97 10.60 -3.13 6.25
N ARG A 98 10.17 -4.39 6.09
CA ARG A 98 9.87 -5.29 7.20
C ARG A 98 11.10 -5.70 8.01
N GLN A 99 12.26 -5.85 7.36
CA GLN A 99 13.52 -6.27 7.99
C GLN A 99 14.34 -5.10 8.55
N ALA A 100 14.04 -3.85 8.16
CA ALA A 100 14.72 -2.68 8.69
C ALA A 100 14.61 -2.62 10.22
N ALA A 101 15.70 -2.20 10.89
CA ALA A 101 15.70 -2.01 12.33
C ALA A 101 14.75 -0.88 12.75
N ILE A 102 14.65 0.15 11.91
CA ILE A 102 13.74 1.28 12.08
C ILE A 102 13.44 1.92 10.72
N CYS A 103 12.20 2.36 10.52
CA CYS A 103 11.80 3.20 9.41
C CYS A 103 11.64 4.65 9.88
N TYR A 104 12.22 5.58 9.13
CA TYR A 104 12.00 7.00 9.30
C TYR A 104 11.11 7.51 8.16
N ALA A 105 9.89 7.93 8.47
CA ALA A 105 9.04 8.62 7.51
C ALA A 105 9.32 10.13 7.58
N PHE A 106 9.92 10.70 6.55
CA PHE A 106 10.17 12.14 6.44
C PHE A 106 9.09 12.83 5.62
N LEU A 107 8.35 13.73 6.26
CA LEU A 107 7.18 14.43 5.72
C LEU A 107 7.59 15.88 5.42
N SER A 108 8.06 16.13 4.20
CA SER A 108 8.56 17.45 3.79
C SER A 108 7.47 18.52 3.70
N ASP A 109 6.20 18.14 3.73
CA ASP A 109 5.03 19.02 3.70
C ASP A 109 4.43 19.28 5.10
N VAL A 110 5.03 18.74 6.16
CA VAL A 110 4.56 18.88 7.54
C VAL A 110 5.57 19.70 8.36
N PRO A 111 5.17 20.84 8.93
CA PRO A 111 6.00 21.62 9.83
C PRO A 111 6.40 20.83 11.07
N SER A 112 7.61 21.09 11.54
CA SER A 112 8.21 20.44 12.71
C SER A 112 7.47 20.71 14.03
N ASN A 113 6.75 21.83 14.14
CA ASN A 113 5.97 22.22 15.30
C ASN A 113 4.50 21.77 15.22
N GLU A 114 4.12 21.07 14.16
CA GLU A 114 2.77 20.55 13.99
C GLU A 114 2.47 19.50 15.06
N ASN A 115 1.25 19.52 15.61
CA ASN A 115 0.74 18.43 16.43
C ASN A 115 -0.07 17.46 15.54
N PRO A 116 0.42 16.23 15.30
CA PRO A 116 -0.28 15.27 14.44
C PRO A 116 -1.70 14.91 14.89
N GLN A 117 -1.97 15.01 16.19
CA GLN A 117 -3.25 14.65 16.79
C GLN A 117 -4.31 15.74 16.65
N GLU A 118 -3.93 16.97 16.29
CA GLU A 118 -4.90 18.04 16.07
C GLU A 118 -5.77 17.74 14.85
N LYS A 119 -7.06 18.00 15.00
CA LYS A 119 -8.02 17.87 13.90
C LYS A 119 -7.55 18.75 12.75
N ASP A 120 -7.62 18.21 11.53
CA ASP A 120 -7.29 18.96 10.31
C ASP A 120 -5.80 19.36 10.16
N SER A 121 -4.91 18.78 10.97
CA SER A 121 -3.47 19.03 10.93
C SER A 121 -2.85 18.75 9.56
N LYS A 122 -1.74 19.43 9.25
CA LYS A 122 -0.94 19.17 8.05
C LYS A 122 -0.41 17.75 8.00
N PHE A 123 -0.19 17.12 9.16
CA PHE A 123 0.12 15.70 9.24
C PHE A 123 -0.97 14.84 8.60
N GLN A 124 -2.24 15.04 9.00
CA GLN A 124 -3.38 14.27 8.46
C GLN A 124 -3.59 14.50 6.96
N LYS A 125 -3.18 15.66 6.45
CA LYS A 125 -3.29 16.05 5.04
C LYS A 125 -2.03 15.78 4.22
N SER A 126 -0.98 15.20 4.83
CA SER A 126 0.30 15.01 4.15
C SER A 126 0.14 14.12 2.93
N ARG A 127 0.81 14.50 1.84
CA ARG A 127 0.90 13.72 0.61
C ARG A 127 1.54 12.35 0.84
N TRP A 128 2.26 12.17 1.95
CA TRP A 128 2.81 10.87 2.33
C TRP A 128 1.71 9.82 2.47
N PHE A 129 0.54 10.14 3.03
CA PHE A 129 -0.57 9.19 3.14
C PHE A 129 -1.27 8.88 1.81
N GLN A 130 -1.07 9.72 0.81
CA GLN A 130 -1.67 9.60 -0.53
C GLN A 130 -0.72 8.94 -1.53
N ARG A 131 0.53 8.65 -1.18
CA ARG A 131 1.48 8.01 -2.10
C ARG A 131 1.25 6.49 -2.13
N GLY A 132 1.24 5.88 -3.31
CA GLY A 132 1.05 4.42 -3.46
C GLY A 132 2.08 3.60 -2.67
N TRP A 133 3.37 3.87 -2.91
CA TRP A 133 4.48 3.16 -2.30
C TRP A 133 4.51 3.24 -0.77
N THR A 134 4.07 4.36 -0.17
CA THR A 134 4.11 4.53 1.29
C THR A 134 3.13 3.63 2.04
N LEU A 135 2.22 2.91 1.35
CA LEU A 135 1.35 1.91 1.98
C LEU A 135 2.20 0.78 2.59
N GLN A 136 3.07 0.17 1.79
CA GLN A 136 3.98 -0.86 2.30
C GLN A 136 4.99 -0.29 3.29
N GLU A 137 5.41 0.96 3.11
CA GLU A 137 6.33 1.65 4.03
C GLU A 137 5.68 1.95 5.39
N LEU A 138 4.34 2.00 5.44
CA LEU A 138 3.55 2.15 6.68
C LEU A 138 3.37 0.81 7.41
N VAL A 139 2.92 -0.21 6.68
CA VAL A 139 2.48 -1.48 7.29
C VAL A 139 3.61 -2.47 7.51
N ALA A 140 4.65 -2.47 6.67
CA ALA A 140 5.73 -3.46 6.75
C ALA A 140 6.68 -3.25 7.94
N PRO A 141 7.15 -2.02 8.26
CA PRO A 141 8.11 -1.83 9.35
C PRO A 141 7.48 -2.07 10.73
N LYS A 142 8.24 -2.74 11.61
CA LYS A 142 7.86 -2.90 13.03
C LYS A 142 7.92 -1.57 13.78
N ILE A 143 8.97 -0.79 13.55
CA ILE A 143 9.20 0.51 14.18
C ILE A 143 9.19 1.58 13.08
N LEU A 144 8.27 2.54 13.21
CA LEU A 144 8.15 3.67 12.29
C LEU A 144 8.05 4.97 13.09
N ARG A 145 8.93 5.92 12.80
CA ARG A 145 8.95 7.28 13.38
C ARG A 145 8.71 8.31 12.29
N PHE A 146 7.83 9.26 12.56
CA PHE A 146 7.50 10.34 11.64
C PHE A 146 8.29 11.59 11.98
N TYR A 147 8.88 12.21 10.97
CA TYR A 147 9.65 13.44 11.09
C TYR A 147 9.07 14.53 10.20
N GLY A 148 8.91 15.74 10.75
CA GLY A 148 8.52 16.94 10.02
C GLY A 148 9.72 17.84 9.73
N THR A 149 9.52 18.80 8.82
CA THR A 149 10.55 19.76 8.39
C THR A 149 10.48 21.09 9.13
N ILE A 150 11.61 21.74 9.39
CA ILE A 150 11.61 23.12 9.88
C ILE A 150 11.40 24.05 8.68
N THR A 151 10.17 24.54 8.50
CA THR A 151 9.91 25.59 7.51
C THR A 151 10.49 26.91 7.99
N SER A 152 11.26 27.57 7.13
CA SER A 152 11.94 28.86 7.34
C SER A 152 11.03 30.07 7.62
N SER A 153 9.76 29.86 7.97
CA SER A 153 8.78 30.90 8.31
C SER A 153 8.50 31.05 9.81
N GLY A 154 9.19 30.31 10.69
CA GLY A 154 9.14 30.50 12.14
C GLY A 154 10.50 30.92 12.66
N THR A 155 10.59 32.10 13.28
CA THR A 155 11.78 32.57 13.98
C THR A 155 12.21 31.52 15.01
N CYS A 156 13.36 30.91 14.80
CA CYS A 156 14.02 30.07 15.79
C CYS A 156 14.37 30.92 17.02
N SER A 157 14.06 30.41 18.20
CA SER A 157 14.50 31.05 19.44
C SER A 157 16.01 30.86 19.56
N ALA A 158 16.75 31.88 20.00
CA ALA A 158 18.20 31.79 20.18
C ALA A 158 18.60 30.67 21.16
N GLN A 159 17.69 30.20 22.01
CA GLN A 159 17.92 29.11 22.96
C GLN A 159 17.98 27.71 22.33
N ASP A 160 17.46 27.51 21.11
CA ASP A 160 17.54 26.22 20.41
C ASP A 160 18.95 25.95 19.83
N THR A 161 19.85 26.95 19.87
CA THR A 161 21.20 26.88 19.27
C THR A 161 22.30 26.37 20.21
N ALA A 162 22.02 26.25 21.52
CA ALA A 162 23.05 25.97 22.51
C ALA A 162 23.51 24.49 22.58
N ASN A 163 22.74 23.54 22.02
CA ASN A 163 22.95 22.12 22.31
C ASN A 163 23.49 21.28 21.14
N GLY A 164 23.86 21.88 20.00
CA GLY A 164 24.65 21.21 18.94
C GLY A 164 24.09 19.90 18.33
N ASN A 165 22.86 19.48 18.65
CA ASN A 165 22.43 18.09 18.47
C ASN A 165 21.03 17.91 17.82
N ALA A 166 20.46 18.95 17.20
CA ALA A 166 19.26 18.81 16.38
C ALA A 166 19.63 18.70 14.89
N ILE A 167 19.10 17.68 14.21
CA ILE A 167 19.05 17.67 12.74
C ILE A 167 18.17 18.86 12.40
N ARG A 168 18.76 19.96 11.91
CA ARG A 168 18.08 21.27 11.82
C ARG A 168 16.79 21.23 11.02
N ASP A 169 16.56 20.19 10.22
CA ASP A 169 15.37 20.03 9.39
C ASP A 169 14.55 18.77 9.73
N TRP A 170 14.89 18.02 10.78
CA TRP A 170 14.14 16.82 11.19
C TRP A 170 13.73 16.91 12.65
N ARG A 171 12.42 17.00 12.88
CA ARG A 171 11.84 16.91 14.22
C ARG A 171 10.90 15.73 14.30
N LEU A 172 11.07 14.93 15.35
CA LEU A 172 10.18 13.81 15.64
C LEU A 172 8.76 14.36 15.94
N LEU A 173 7.80 13.93 15.12
CA LEU A 173 6.37 14.22 15.30
C LEU A 173 5.70 13.15 16.16
N GLY A 174 6.16 11.91 16.05
CA GLY A 174 5.63 10.79 16.82
C GLY A 174 6.00 9.43 16.22
N THR A 175 5.49 8.37 16.84
CA THR A 175 5.65 6.99 16.36
C THR A 175 4.35 6.47 15.76
N LYS A 176 4.42 5.46 14.89
CA LYS A 176 3.24 4.74 14.39
C LYS A 176 2.38 4.20 15.55
N GLY A 177 3.02 3.74 16.63
CA GLY A 177 2.34 3.24 17.82
C GLY A 177 1.52 4.32 18.54
N ASN A 178 2.13 5.46 18.83
CA ASN A 178 1.44 6.54 19.55
C ASN A 178 0.36 7.24 18.72
N MET A 179 0.47 7.18 17.39
CA MET A 179 -0.44 7.86 16.46
C MET A 179 -1.39 6.92 15.73
N SER A 180 -1.50 5.66 16.19
CA SER A 180 -2.24 4.62 15.46
C SER A 180 -3.71 4.98 15.22
N THR A 181 -4.37 5.63 16.17
CA THR A 181 -5.76 6.10 16.04
C THR A 181 -5.90 7.17 14.95
N THR A 182 -4.98 8.14 14.91
CA THR A 182 -4.96 9.15 13.83
C THR A 182 -4.67 8.51 12.49
N ILE A 183 -3.69 7.61 12.42
CA ILE A 183 -3.32 6.92 11.18
C ILE A 183 -4.48 6.05 10.67
N GLU A 184 -5.19 5.33 11.54
CA GLU A 184 -6.41 4.59 11.20
C GLU A 184 -7.47 5.52 10.61
N SER A 185 -7.70 6.70 11.21
CA SER A 185 -8.66 7.67 10.68
C SER A 185 -8.30 8.23 9.30
N ILE A 186 -7.00 8.37 8.99
CA ILE A 186 -6.53 8.86 7.68
C ILE A 186 -6.61 7.75 6.63
N THR A 187 -6.22 6.52 6.99
CA THR A 187 -5.92 5.45 6.03
C THR A 187 -7.00 4.39 5.91
N GLY A 188 -7.90 4.29 6.89
CA GLY A 188 -8.86 3.20 7.01
C GLY A 188 -8.23 1.85 7.39
N ILE A 189 -6.94 1.81 7.74
CA ILE A 189 -6.26 0.58 8.14
C ILE A 189 -6.50 0.34 9.63
N PRO A 190 -7.09 -0.80 10.04
CA PRO A 190 -7.35 -1.06 11.45
C PRO A 190 -6.07 -1.07 12.28
N ARG A 191 -6.15 -0.55 13.52
CA ARG A 191 -4.97 -0.43 14.41
C ARG A 191 -4.22 -1.74 14.62
N GLU A 192 -4.91 -2.88 14.65
CA GLU A 192 -4.28 -4.19 14.82
C GLU A 192 -3.27 -4.52 13.71
N TYR A 193 -3.52 -4.10 12.46
CA TYR A 193 -2.58 -4.26 11.35
C TYR A 193 -1.47 -3.21 11.40
N LEU A 194 -1.79 -1.96 11.77
CA LEU A 194 -0.78 -0.90 11.94
C LEU A 194 0.25 -1.25 13.01
N LEU A 195 -0.20 -1.83 14.13
CA LEU A 195 0.61 -2.20 15.27
C LEU A 195 1.26 -3.58 15.12
N GLY A 196 0.94 -4.34 14.06
CA GLY A 196 1.45 -5.69 13.83
C GLY A 196 0.93 -6.73 14.84
N ILE A 197 -0.21 -6.46 15.47
CA ILE A 197 -0.94 -7.41 16.33
C ILE A 197 -1.59 -8.49 15.45
N ALA A 198 -2.25 -8.06 14.37
CA ALA A 198 -2.79 -8.93 13.33
C ALA A 198 -1.77 -9.08 12.19
N GLN A 199 -1.69 -10.28 11.61
CA GLN A 199 -0.85 -10.53 10.44
C GLN A 199 -1.52 -10.00 9.19
N LEU A 200 -0.75 -9.40 8.28
CA LEU A 200 -1.30 -8.79 7.06
C LEU A 200 -2.19 -9.73 6.22
N HIS A 201 -1.84 -11.02 6.17
CA HIS A 201 -2.58 -12.02 5.39
C HIS A 201 -3.95 -12.41 5.98
N THR A 202 -4.26 -12.01 7.23
CA THR A 202 -5.58 -12.26 7.82
C THR A 202 -6.61 -11.24 7.34
N ALA A 203 -6.17 -10.07 6.85
CA ALA A 203 -7.04 -9.13 6.17
C ALA A 203 -7.47 -9.69 4.80
N SER A 204 -8.74 -9.52 4.47
CA SER A 204 -9.27 -9.94 3.18
C SER A 204 -8.59 -9.20 2.02
N VAL A 205 -8.71 -9.73 0.80
CA VAL A 205 -8.25 -9.03 -0.40
C VAL A 205 -8.95 -7.68 -0.55
N ALA A 206 -10.27 -7.62 -0.29
CA ALA A 206 -11.02 -6.38 -0.32
C ALA A 206 -10.50 -5.32 0.67
N GLN A 207 -10.19 -5.73 1.91
CA GLN A 207 -9.62 -4.83 2.92
C GLN A 207 -8.28 -4.27 2.45
N ARG A 208 -7.36 -5.13 2.04
CA ARG A 208 -6.03 -4.73 1.57
C ARG A 208 -6.09 -3.83 0.34
N MET A 209 -7.00 -4.09 -0.60
CA MET A 209 -7.24 -3.21 -1.74
C MET A 209 -7.79 -1.84 -1.31
N SER A 210 -8.71 -1.80 -0.34
CA SER A 210 -9.29 -0.54 0.16
C SER A 210 -8.25 0.40 0.75
N TRP A 211 -7.20 -0.13 1.40
CA TRP A 211 -6.11 0.66 1.98
C TRP A 211 -5.28 1.42 0.94
N ALA A 212 -5.39 1.01 -0.33
CA ALA A 212 -4.76 1.64 -1.48
C ALA A 212 -5.70 2.53 -2.29
N ALA A 213 -7.00 2.57 -1.97
CA ALA A 213 -8.04 3.18 -2.80
C ALA A 213 -7.79 4.65 -3.16
N HIS A 214 -7.28 5.42 -2.20
CA HIS A 214 -7.05 6.86 -2.35
C HIS A 214 -5.57 7.22 -2.52
N ARG A 215 -4.75 6.25 -2.95
CA ARG A 215 -3.33 6.44 -3.17
C ARG A 215 -3.00 6.61 -4.65
N GLU A 216 -2.00 7.43 -4.92
CA GLU A 216 -1.57 7.83 -6.25
C GLU A 216 -0.10 7.52 -6.50
N THR A 217 0.23 7.29 -7.77
CA THR A 217 1.57 6.94 -8.23
C THR A 217 2.00 7.82 -9.40
N LYS A 218 3.32 8.07 -9.52
CA LYS A 218 3.89 8.87 -10.63
C LYS A 218 3.79 8.10 -11.95
N ARG A 219 4.15 6.82 -11.94
CA ARG A 219 3.92 5.91 -13.07
C ARG A 219 2.59 5.19 -12.87
N LYS A 220 1.86 5.02 -13.96
CA LYS A 220 0.50 4.48 -13.93
C LYS A 220 0.48 2.99 -13.54
N GLU A 221 1.53 2.24 -13.88
CA GLU A 221 1.73 0.82 -13.54
C GLU A 221 2.08 0.60 -12.07
N ASP A 222 2.74 1.58 -11.43
CA ASP A 222 3.13 1.49 -10.01
C ASP A 222 1.91 1.34 -9.09
N LEU A 223 0.70 1.71 -9.54
CA LEU A 223 -0.54 1.48 -8.80
C LEU A 223 -0.76 -0.02 -8.51
N ALA A 224 -0.27 -0.89 -9.39
CA ALA A 224 -0.21 -2.33 -9.16
C ALA A 224 1.07 -2.72 -8.41
N TYR A 225 2.23 -2.25 -8.86
CA TYR A 225 3.52 -2.72 -8.33
C TYR A 225 3.76 -2.34 -6.86
N CYS A 226 3.17 -1.25 -6.37
CA CYS A 226 3.27 -0.89 -4.94
C CYS A 226 2.47 -1.83 -4.01
N LEU A 227 1.67 -2.75 -4.56
CA LEU A 227 0.83 -3.69 -3.81
C LEU A 227 1.42 -5.10 -3.73
N LEU A 228 2.51 -5.39 -4.44
CA LEU A 228 3.09 -6.75 -4.49
C LEU A 228 3.37 -7.32 -3.11
N GLY A 229 4.06 -6.55 -2.26
CA GLY A 229 4.33 -6.98 -0.90
C GLY A 229 3.12 -6.98 0.04
N ILE A 230 2.07 -6.21 -0.28
CA ILE A 230 0.81 -6.24 0.48
C ILE A 230 0.09 -7.59 0.29
N PHE A 231 0.27 -8.19 -0.90
CA PHE A 231 -0.31 -9.47 -1.26
C PHE A 231 0.68 -10.64 -1.22
N ASP A 232 1.94 -10.40 -0.86
CA ASP A 232 3.02 -11.40 -0.85
C ASP A 232 3.15 -12.13 -2.20
N ILE A 233 3.16 -11.35 -3.29
CA ILE A 233 3.30 -11.87 -4.66
C ILE A 233 4.51 -11.24 -5.36
N THR A 234 4.98 -11.92 -6.39
CA THR A 234 6.02 -11.43 -7.29
C THR A 234 5.54 -11.45 -8.72
N MET A 235 5.91 -10.45 -9.52
CA MET A 235 5.64 -10.43 -10.95
C MET A 235 6.70 -9.62 -11.70
N PRO A 236 6.84 -9.76 -13.02
CA PRO A 236 7.72 -8.91 -13.82
C PRO A 236 7.26 -7.44 -13.86
N MET A 237 8.20 -6.50 -13.81
CA MET A 237 7.94 -5.07 -14.01
C MET A 237 7.97 -4.73 -15.51
N ILE A 238 6.82 -4.40 -16.09
CA ILE A 238 6.68 -4.07 -17.52
C ILE A 238 6.20 -2.62 -17.65
N TYR A 239 7.12 -1.68 -17.46
CA TYR A 239 6.81 -0.27 -17.68
C TYR A 239 6.45 0.00 -19.14
N GLY A 240 5.28 0.62 -19.37
CA GLY A 240 4.70 0.80 -20.70
C GLY A 240 3.45 -0.06 -20.95
N GLU A 241 3.21 -1.11 -20.15
CA GLU A 241 2.03 -1.99 -20.31
C GLU A 241 0.70 -1.28 -20.02
N GLY A 242 0.73 -0.16 -19.29
CA GLY A 242 -0.48 0.54 -18.90
C GLY A 242 -1.03 0.11 -17.54
N ARG A 243 -1.75 1.03 -16.89
CA ARG A 243 -2.37 0.82 -15.58
C ARG A 243 -3.29 -0.40 -15.58
N ASP A 244 -4.22 -0.44 -16.53
CA ASP A 244 -5.26 -1.47 -16.59
C ASP A 244 -4.64 -2.88 -16.72
N GLN A 245 -3.59 -3.04 -17.54
CA GLN A 245 -2.91 -4.33 -17.70
C GLN A 245 -2.05 -4.71 -16.49
N ALA A 246 -1.29 -3.78 -15.93
CA ALA A 246 -0.52 -4.02 -14.72
C ALA A 246 -1.43 -4.45 -13.55
N PHE A 247 -2.57 -3.78 -13.38
CA PHE A 247 -3.53 -4.09 -12.32
C PHE A 247 -4.36 -5.35 -12.58
N PHE A 248 -4.62 -5.69 -13.84
CA PHE A 248 -5.19 -7.00 -14.21
C PHE A 248 -4.23 -8.13 -13.83
N ARG A 249 -2.95 -8.05 -14.23
CA ARG A 249 -1.92 -9.03 -13.87
C ARG A 249 -1.76 -9.17 -12.36
N LEU A 250 -1.82 -8.06 -11.61
CA LEU A 250 -1.81 -8.10 -10.15
C LEU A 250 -2.93 -8.99 -9.61
N GLN A 251 -4.17 -8.73 -10.02
CA GLN A 251 -5.31 -9.51 -9.57
C GLN A 251 -5.24 -10.98 -10.01
N GLU A 252 -4.71 -11.25 -11.20
CA GLU A 252 -4.45 -12.61 -11.67
C GLU A 252 -3.46 -13.36 -10.76
N GLN A 253 -2.36 -12.71 -10.36
CA GLN A 253 -1.41 -13.29 -9.41
C GLN A 253 -2.03 -13.49 -8.03
N ILE A 254 -2.86 -12.55 -7.56
CA ILE A 254 -3.59 -12.69 -6.30
C ILE A 254 -4.51 -13.92 -6.35
N MET A 255 -5.30 -14.12 -7.41
CA MET A 255 -6.21 -15.29 -7.52
C MET A 255 -5.47 -16.64 -7.59
N LYS A 256 -4.25 -16.64 -8.14
CA LYS A 256 -3.39 -17.84 -8.18
C LYS A 256 -2.93 -18.27 -6.79
N VAL A 257 -2.58 -17.31 -5.93
CA VAL A 257 -1.92 -17.59 -4.64
C VAL A 257 -2.88 -17.48 -3.44
N ILE A 258 -3.89 -16.61 -3.51
CA ILE A 258 -4.82 -16.29 -2.42
C ILE A 258 -6.23 -16.72 -2.81
N LYS A 259 -6.80 -17.67 -2.05
CA LYS A 259 -8.18 -18.13 -2.21
C LYS A 259 -9.14 -17.30 -1.36
N ASP A 260 -9.48 -16.12 -1.87
CA ASP A 260 -10.34 -15.15 -1.20
C ASP A 260 -11.27 -14.47 -2.22
N ASP A 261 -12.57 -14.79 -2.12
CA ASP A 261 -13.62 -14.30 -3.02
C ASP A 261 -13.81 -12.77 -2.93
N SER A 262 -13.32 -12.12 -1.86
CA SER A 262 -13.44 -10.67 -1.69
C SER A 262 -12.69 -9.86 -2.73
N ILE A 263 -11.83 -10.49 -3.55
CA ILE A 263 -11.28 -9.88 -4.77
C ILE A 263 -12.36 -9.42 -5.77
N LEU A 264 -13.55 -10.02 -5.72
CA LEU A 264 -14.70 -9.62 -6.53
C LEU A 264 -15.64 -8.63 -5.81
N ALA A 265 -15.35 -8.27 -4.56
CA ALA A 265 -16.17 -7.36 -3.76
C ALA A 265 -15.83 -5.87 -3.99
N TRP A 266 -15.71 -5.47 -5.25
CA TRP A 266 -15.49 -4.08 -5.69
C TRP A 266 -16.80 -3.45 -6.19
N GLY A 267 -16.85 -2.13 -6.29
CA GLY A 267 -18.02 -1.40 -6.79
C GLY A 267 -19.17 -1.28 -5.78
N ILE A 268 -18.97 -1.70 -4.52
CA ILE A 268 -19.97 -1.58 -3.44
C ILE A 268 -20.25 -0.09 -3.16
N THR A 269 -21.52 0.29 -3.20
CA THR A 269 -21.96 1.67 -2.89
C THR A 269 -22.36 1.80 -1.42
N LYS A 270 -22.10 2.96 -0.80
CA LYS A 270 -22.40 3.19 0.63
C LYS A 270 -23.87 2.91 1.01
N SER A 271 -24.81 3.07 0.08
CA SER A 271 -26.24 2.84 0.29
C SER A 271 -26.65 1.36 0.39
N GLN A 272 -25.78 0.41 0.02
CA GLN A 272 -26.08 -1.03 0.12
C GLN A 272 -25.82 -1.61 1.52
N SER A 273 -25.36 -0.77 2.47
CA SER A 273 -25.06 -1.17 3.85
C SER A 273 -26.18 -0.85 4.85
N VAL A 274 -27.33 -0.32 4.41
CA VAL A 274 -28.48 -0.02 5.28
C VAL A 274 -29.80 -0.38 4.57
N ASN A 275 -30.31 -1.59 4.83
CA ASN A 275 -31.74 -1.94 4.79
C ASN A 275 -32.64 -1.64 3.57
N GLU A 276 -32.15 -1.51 2.33
CA GLU A 276 -33.07 -1.41 1.16
C GLU A 276 -32.65 -2.29 -0.03
N ILE A 277 -33.09 -3.56 -0.01
CA ILE A 277 -33.42 -4.33 -1.24
C ILE A 277 -34.94 -4.32 -1.44
N GLN A 278 -35.58 -3.19 -1.15
CA GLN A 278 -36.96 -2.93 -1.56
C GLN A 278 -36.91 -1.72 -2.49
N SER A 279 -37.26 -1.94 -3.76
CA SER A 279 -37.27 -0.94 -4.84
C SER A 279 -35.92 -0.61 -5.51
N ALA A 280 -35.28 -1.60 -6.13
CA ALA A 280 -34.36 -1.35 -7.25
C ALA A 280 -35.14 -1.05 -8.54
N ASN A 281 -35.81 0.09 -8.58
CA ASN A 281 -36.29 0.75 -9.80
C ASN A 281 -35.50 2.04 -10.09
N SER A 282 -34.25 2.10 -9.64
CA SER A 282 -33.32 3.13 -10.06
C SER A 282 -32.38 2.53 -11.10
N THR A 283 -32.18 3.30 -12.16
CA THR A 283 -31.22 3.12 -13.24
C THR A 283 -29.78 3.12 -12.69
N GLY A 284 -29.45 2.09 -11.91
CA GLY A 284 -28.11 1.72 -11.59
C GLY A 284 -27.42 1.46 -12.91
N ARG A 285 -26.52 2.36 -13.28
CA ARG A 285 -25.65 2.24 -14.43
C ARG A 285 -24.71 1.07 -14.14
N ALA A 286 -25.23 -0.15 -14.22
CA ALA A 286 -24.48 -1.37 -14.23
C ALA A 286 -23.50 -1.20 -15.38
N VAL A 287 -22.21 -1.05 -15.05
CA VAL A 287 -21.15 -1.08 -16.05
C VAL A 287 -21.07 -2.54 -16.49
N ALA A 288 -22.01 -2.94 -17.34
CA ALA A 288 -22.01 -4.23 -17.99
C ALA A 288 -20.65 -4.40 -18.70
N GLY A 289 -19.94 -5.49 -18.38
CA GLY A 289 -18.82 -5.98 -19.17
C GLY A 289 -17.46 -6.09 -18.48
N ARG A 290 -17.34 -5.99 -17.14
CA ARG A 290 -16.05 -6.16 -16.45
C ARG A 290 -16.14 -7.06 -15.23
N VAL A 291 -15.32 -8.12 -15.22
CA VAL A 291 -15.21 -9.05 -14.08
C VAL A 291 -14.23 -8.53 -13.02
N MET A 292 -13.23 -7.75 -13.43
CA MET A 292 -12.12 -7.30 -12.57
C MET A 292 -12.14 -5.78 -12.40
N ALA A 293 -11.70 -5.32 -11.22
CA ALA A 293 -11.49 -3.90 -10.95
C ALA A 293 -10.34 -3.33 -11.80
N LYS A 294 -10.36 -2.04 -12.13
CA LYS A 294 -9.28 -1.35 -12.87
C LYS A 294 -8.29 -0.68 -11.94
N THR A 295 -8.72 -0.37 -10.72
CA THR A 295 -7.92 0.34 -9.72
C THR A 295 -8.36 -0.06 -8.30
N PRO A 296 -7.50 0.14 -7.29
CA PRO A 296 -7.88 0.00 -5.89
C PRO A 296 -9.04 0.91 -5.47
N LEU A 297 -9.29 2.03 -6.16
CA LEU A 297 -10.37 2.97 -5.84
C LEU A 297 -11.75 2.30 -5.90
N GLU A 298 -11.93 1.28 -6.75
CA GLU A 298 -13.18 0.51 -6.83
C GLU A 298 -13.46 -0.30 -5.56
N PHE A 299 -12.47 -0.48 -4.66
CA PHE A 299 -12.60 -1.10 -3.34
C PHE A 299 -12.70 -0.08 -2.20
N ALA A 300 -12.85 1.22 -2.46
CA ALA A 300 -12.84 2.26 -1.43
C ALA A 300 -13.86 2.02 -0.30
N ASN A 301 -15.00 1.39 -0.61
CA ASN A 301 -16.04 1.07 0.37
C ASN A 301 -15.96 -0.37 0.89
N SER A 302 -14.96 -1.16 0.49
CA SER A 302 -14.87 -2.59 0.81
C SER A 302 -13.98 -2.90 2.03
N GLY A 303 -13.52 -1.87 2.75
CA GLY A 303 -12.63 -2.01 3.92
C GLY A 303 -13.25 -2.72 5.13
N HIS A 304 -14.56 -2.98 5.11
CA HIS A 304 -15.29 -3.72 6.14
C HIS A 304 -15.69 -5.13 5.67
N ILE A 305 -15.31 -5.54 4.46
CA ILE A 305 -15.63 -6.85 3.91
C ILE A 305 -14.58 -7.85 4.37
N ILE A 306 -14.97 -8.79 5.24
CA ILE A 306 -14.10 -9.85 5.74
C ILE A 306 -14.39 -11.17 5.03
N ARG A 307 -13.37 -12.05 4.99
CA ARG A 307 -13.52 -13.42 4.50
C ARG A 307 -14.39 -14.20 5.49
N ARG A 308 -15.29 -15.04 4.99
CA ARG A 308 -16.04 -16.01 5.80
C ARG A 308 -15.39 -17.39 5.67
N GLU A 309 -15.20 -18.06 6.81
CA GLU A 309 -14.69 -19.43 6.84
C GLU A 309 -15.75 -20.37 6.25
N GLN A 310 -15.33 -21.24 5.33
CA GLN A 310 -16.23 -22.09 4.57
C GLN A 310 -16.20 -23.52 5.10
N SER A 311 -17.35 -24.19 5.10
CA SER A 311 -17.42 -25.62 5.35
C SER A 311 -16.69 -26.39 4.23
N LEU A 312 -15.91 -27.42 4.62
CA LEU A 312 -15.01 -28.23 3.78
C LEU A 312 -15.66 -28.96 2.58
N GLN A 313 -16.95 -28.79 2.33
CA GLN A 313 -17.72 -29.64 1.40
C GLN A 313 -17.71 -29.17 -0.06
N TYR A 314 -17.19 -27.98 -0.36
CA TYR A 314 -17.11 -27.49 -1.74
C TYR A 314 -15.74 -26.90 -2.02
N THR A 315 -15.01 -27.47 -2.99
CA THR A 315 -13.86 -26.82 -3.63
C THR A 315 -14.37 -25.64 -4.47
N ARG A 316 -14.68 -24.54 -3.79
CA ARG A 316 -15.00 -23.26 -4.43
C ARG A 316 -13.69 -22.58 -4.78
N ALA A 317 -13.55 -22.25 -6.06
CA ALA A 317 -12.44 -21.46 -6.56
C ALA A 317 -12.99 -20.46 -7.57
N VAL A 318 -12.70 -19.18 -7.32
CA VAL A 318 -12.53 -18.20 -8.38
C VAL A 318 -11.12 -18.42 -8.94
N ASP A 319 -11.03 -18.73 -10.22
CA ASP A 319 -9.76 -18.95 -10.91
C ASP A 319 -9.77 -18.28 -12.29
N ILE A 320 -8.59 -17.88 -12.76
CA ILE A 320 -8.40 -17.35 -14.11
C ILE A 320 -7.69 -18.40 -14.95
N SER A 321 -8.36 -18.86 -16.00
CA SER A 321 -7.81 -19.84 -16.93
C SER A 321 -8.20 -19.48 -18.37
N GLY A 322 -7.20 -19.38 -19.25
CA GLY A 322 -7.43 -19.18 -20.69
C GLY A 322 -8.11 -17.86 -21.05
N GLY A 323 -7.96 -16.81 -20.22
CA GLY A 323 -8.61 -15.51 -20.42
C GLY A 323 -10.03 -15.40 -19.84
N SER A 324 -10.55 -16.46 -19.22
CA SER A 324 -11.86 -16.47 -18.56
C SER A 324 -11.70 -16.53 -17.04
N VAL A 325 -12.64 -15.90 -16.33
CA VAL A 325 -12.81 -16.10 -14.87
C VAL A 325 -13.81 -17.25 -14.68
N ARG A 326 -13.38 -18.32 -14.01
CA ARG A 326 -14.26 -19.41 -13.59
C ARG A 326 -14.53 -19.26 -12.11
N ALA A 327 -15.79 -19.18 -11.72
CA ALA A 327 -16.20 -19.07 -10.33
C ALA A 327 -17.26 -20.12 -10.02
N HIS A 328 -17.06 -20.86 -8.94
CA HIS A 328 -18.06 -21.80 -8.41
C HIS A 328 -18.71 -21.18 -7.16
N LEU A 329 -19.84 -20.50 -7.37
CA LEU A 329 -20.56 -19.75 -6.33
C LEU A 329 -21.95 -20.35 -6.11
N PRO A 330 -22.44 -20.44 -4.86
CA PRO A 330 -23.83 -20.76 -4.62
C PRO A 330 -24.72 -19.62 -5.14
N LEU A 331 -25.83 -20.01 -5.76
CA LEU A 331 -26.78 -19.06 -6.33
C LEU A 331 -27.84 -18.69 -5.29
N HIS A 332 -28.12 -17.40 -5.18
CA HIS A 332 -29.28 -16.86 -4.50
C HIS A 332 -30.27 -16.36 -5.53
N ILE A 333 -31.53 -16.76 -5.41
CA ILE A 333 -32.61 -16.31 -6.29
C ILE A 333 -33.54 -15.43 -5.45
N THR A 334 -33.71 -14.18 -5.86
CA THR A 334 -34.62 -13.26 -5.19
C THR A 334 -36.08 -13.61 -5.48
N PRO A 335 -37.05 -13.09 -4.69
CA PRO A 335 -38.47 -13.23 -5.00
C PRO A 335 -38.86 -12.67 -6.37
N THR A 336 -38.08 -11.74 -6.92
CA THR A 336 -38.26 -11.16 -8.27
C THR A 336 -37.67 -12.04 -9.39
N GLY A 337 -37.09 -13.20 -9.06
CA GLY A 337 -36.49 -14.13 -10.02
C GLY A 337 -35.08 -13.75 -10.47
N GLN A 338 -34.45 -12.74 -9.87
CA GLN A 338 -33.06 -12.37 -10.17
C GLN A 338 -32.11 -13.35 -9.49
N MET A 339 -31.10 -13.79 -10.21
CA MET A 339 -30.07 -14.70 -9.70
C MET A 339 -28.79 -13.93 -9.37
N PHE A 340 -28.17 -14.29 -8.25
CA PHE A 340 -26.93 -13.71 -7.76
C PHE A 340 -25.96 -14.81 -7.33
N GLY A 341 -24.68 -14.69 -7.70
CA GLY A 341 -23.63 -15.52 -7.11
C GLY A 341 -23.21 -14.95 -5.76
N LEU A 342 -23.28 -15.74 -4.69
CA LEU A 342 -22.83 -15.31 -3.37
C LEU A 342 -21.33 -15.55 -3.20
N LEU A 343 -20.60 -14.48 -2.89
CA LEU A 343 -19.20 -14.53 -2.52
C LEU A 343 -19.09 -14.97 -1.05
N SER A 344 -18.03 -15.70 -0.73
CA SER A 344 -17.77 -16.15 0.65
C SER A 344 -17.09 -15.08 1.50
N CYS A 345 -17.63 -13.87 1.43
CA CYS A 345 -17.19 -12.69 2.15
C CYS A 345 -18.39 -11.78 2.44
N GLY A 346 -18.30 -10.98 3.50
CA GLY A 346 -19.40 -10.12 3.92
C GLY A 346 -18.96 -9.02 4.89
N PRO A 347 -19.84 -8.07 5.21
CA PRO A 347 -19.60 -7.03 6.20
C PRO A 347 -19.22 -7.61 7.56
N GLU A 348 -18.16 -7.10 8.19
CA GLU A 348 -17.67 -7.56 9.50
C GLU A 348 -18.78 -7.60 10.56
N ASN A 349 -19.66 -6.60 10.55
CA ASN A 349 -20.73 -6.42 11.54
C ASN A 349 -22.00 -7.25 11.27
N ASP A 350 -22.08 -7.98 10.16
CA ASP A 350 -23.24 -8.83 9.84
C ASP A 350 -22.78 -10.21 9.34
N ALA A 351 -22.86 -11.20 10.24
CA ALA A 351 -22.46 -12.58 9.97
C ALA A 351 -23.36 -13.33 8.98
N GLN A 352 -24.58 -12.82 8.72
CA GLN A 352 -25.55 -13.45 7.82
C GLN A 352 -25.54 -12.81 6.43
N GLN A 353 -25.01 -11.59 6.31
CA GLN A 353 -24.90 -10.89 5.02
C GLN A 353 -23.65 -11.32 4.24
N ASN A 354 -23.87 -11.85 3.03
CA ASN A 354 -22.82 -12.10 2.04
C ASN A 354 -22.87 -11.07 0.92
N VAL A 355 -21.72 -10.78 0.30
CA VAL A 355 -21.64 -9.96 -0.91
C VAL A 355 -22.10 -10.78 -2.12
N SER A 356 -22.92 -10.19 -2.98
CA SER A 356 -23.36 -10.78 -4.24
C SER A 356 -22.63 -10.16 -5.43
N SER A 357 -22.25 -10.97 -6.42
CA SER A 357 -21.82 -10.50 -7.74
C SER A 357 -22.98 -10.55 -8.74
N ASP A 358 -23.23 -9.45 -9.47
CA ASP A 358 -24.26 -9.40 -10.53
C ASP A 358 -23.92 -10.38 -11.67
N SER A 359 -24.81 -11.35 -11.90
CA SER A 359 -24.69 -12.26 -13.04
C SER A 359 -25.45 -11.75 -14.25
N HIS A 360 -24.76 -11.11 -15.20
CA HIS A 360 -25.19 -11.11 -16.59
C HIS A 360 -24.43 -12.22 -17.33
N ALA A 361 -24.93 -13.45 -17.23
CA ALA A 361 -24.40 -14.59 -17.96
C ALA A 361 -24.97 -14.67 -19.38
N SER A 362 -24.11 -14.88 -20.37
CA SER A 362 -24.50 -15.37 -21.68
C SER A 362 -24.33 -16.89 -21.72
N LYS A 363 -25.40 -17.60 -22.10
CA LYS A 363 -25.56 -19.07 -22.24
C LYS A 363 -25.62 -19.89 -20.94
N TYR A 364 -26.84 -20.33 -20.67
CA TYR A 364 -27.18 -21.46 -19.80
C TYR A 364 -27.12 -22.72 -20.67
N ASP A 365 -26.29 -23.70 -20.32
CA ASP A 365 -26.37 -25.05 -20.91
C ASP A 365 -26.99 -25.96 -19.86
N GLN A 366 -28.14 -26.56 -20.19
CA GLN A 366 -29.09 -27.08 -19.22
C GLN A 366 -28.68 -28.40 -18.54
N ASP A 367 -27.48 -28.91 -18.78
CA ASP A 367 -27.11 -30.28 -18.38
C ASP A 367 -25.91 -30.43 -17.44
N GLN A 368 -25.22 -29.38 -17.00
CA GLN A 368 -24.24 -29.48 -15.91
C GLN A 368 -24.20 -28.19 -15.07
N SER A 369 -24.12 -28.34 -13.74
CA SER A 369 -24.10 -27.29 -12.71
C SER A 369 -22.81 -26.43 -12.73
N THR A 370 -22.44 -25.89 -13.89
CA THR A 370 -21.20 -25.13 -14.09
C THR A 370 -21.52 -23.86 -14.86
N GLN A 371 -21.19 -22.69 -14.31
CA GLN A 371 -21.30 -21.41 -15.02
C GLN A 371 -19.92 -20.97 -15.53
N GLN A 372 -19.86 -20.57 -16.80
CA GLN A 372 -18.65 -20.10 -17.47
C GLN A 372 -18.84 -18.61 -17.82
N TRP A 373 -17.91 -17.76 -17.41
CA TRP A 373 -17.94 -16.32 -17.67
C TRP A 373 -16.91 -15.99 -18.77
N ASN A 374 -17.38 -15.41 -19.88
CA ASN A 374 -16.52 -14.95 -20.98
C ASN A 374 -16.21 -13.46 -20.87
#